data_AF-A0A191VAU7-F1
#
_entry.id   AF-A0A191VAU7-F1
#
_cell.length_a   1.000
_cell.length_b   1.000
_cell.length_c   1.000
_cell.angle_alpha   90.00
_cell.angle_beta   90.00
_cell.angle_gamma   90.00
#
_symmetry.space_group_name_H-M   'P 1'
#
loop_
_entity.id
_entity.type
_entity.pdbx_description
1 polymer ?
#
loop_
_entity_poly.entity_id
_entity_poly.type
_entity_poly.pdbx_seq_one_letter_code
_entity_poly.pdbx_strand_id
1 'polypeptide(L)'
;MMRLSTTEALLIVFDTNAVNLLPPSGPRADIIRKLRQSGHHKVAVPWMVMEEMVAHQTKHYPAKYQAAVNTLAKLRDVLPWDLESSLEPLDLQRFAGHWRDVYEEIFEVIDTSEDAARMALAREAMGLPPAKQSKERSEGARDVAVWFSILEYLKKHPDEEICFVTANTKDFGDGAAYPYPMNEDLRGLEDRLTRLTSFDDVVAKFTKEVSGQEAEAAADELLRSLAVRARVASTAVEVLSSPSGFVGLDAAETSVQWRQWLASPETELLSIADVTGHEIEGNVWYTANTRWLLYGAAIDGDHDGQTRYVSCVWEMKVLFSANGKEERPTLLTPGEPTLPDTADTRFMKVLAELKARTARLTQRALKSRLLRSPAEGLIVQSLSDIPTLDIAGLLPDVSIPGTLSAGALSHIVASMPTLDIASSLNHDVFKNLTTGVDLSGLLPQQDFSSLLPDIDFTHLFAQTGINELAAQALTQGLEAAADDETQSPNEDGEEDSRSPDDGSPPDEARP
;
A
#
# COMPACT_ATOMS: atom_id res chain seq x y z
N MET A 1 -23.90 51.16 2.70
CA MET A 1 -23.01 50.33 1.87
C MET A 1 -21.93 49.77 2.78
N MET A 2 -22.14 48.58 3.33
CA MET A 2 -21.04 47.80 3.91
C MET A 2 -20.09 47.49 2.76
N ARG A 3 -18.85 47.95 2.85
CA ARG A 3 -17.77 47.41 2.01
C ARG A 3 -17.76 45.91 2.31
N LEU A 4 -18.14 45.10 1.33
CA LEU A 4 -17.75 43.70 1.34
C LEU A 4 -16.22 43.75 1.45
N SER A 5 -15.71 43.33 2.62
CA SER A 5 -14.29 43.10 2.83
C SER A 5 -13.85 42.25 1.65
N THR A 6 -13.11 42.87 0.73
CA THR A 6 -12.49 42.15 -0.36
C THR A 6 -11.46 41.33 0.38
N THR A 7 -11.72 40.03 0.56
CA THR A 7 -10.85 39.15 1.32
C THR A 7 -9.44 39.34 0.77
N GLU A 8 -8.59 40.06 1.50
CA GLU A 8 -7.23 40.35 1.08
C GLU A 8 -6.55 39.01 0.83
N ALA A 9 -6.00 38.84 -0.38
CA ALA A 9 -5.40 37.57 -0.75
C ALA A 9 -4.18 37.36 0.15
N LEU A 10 -4.23 36.32 0.96
CA LEU A 10 -3.20 35.99 1.93
C LEU A 10 -2.27 34.92 1.36
N LEU A 11 -0.97 35.20 1.41
CA LEU A 11 0.08 34.28 1.02
C LEU A 11 0.80 33.73 2.25
N ILE A 12 0.80 32.42 2.43
CA ILE A 12 1.56 31.71 3.46
C ILE A 12 2.89 31.28 2.84
N VAL A 13 4.01 31.80 3.35
CA VAL A 13 5.35 31.49 2.85
C VAL A 13 6.12 30.68 3.87
N PHE A 14 6.61 29.50 3.49
CA PHE A 14 7.39 28.64 4.37
C PHE A 14 8.90 28.82 4.15
N ASP A 15 9.64 28.95 5.26
CA ASP A 15 11.10 28.78 5.31
C ASP A 15 11.48 27.30 5.34
N THR A 16 12.73 26.96 4.96
CA THR A 16 13.19 25.57 4.94
C THR A 16 13.01 24.90 6.28
N ASN A 17 13.28 25.58 7.41
CA ASN A 17 13.15 24.94 8.73
C ASN A 17 11.73 24.47 9.05
N ALA A 18 10.70 25.11 8.49
CA ALA A 18 9.31 24.84 8.77
C ALA A 18 8.77 23.68 7.92
N VAL A 19 9.39 23.46 6.75
CA VAL A 19 9.07 22.38 5.81
C VAL A 19 10.22 21.39 5.64
N ASN A 20 11.22 21.43 6.54
CA ASN A 20 12.38 20.56 6.45
C ASN A 20 11.93 19.11 6.60
N LEU A 21 12.42 18.25 5.72
CA LEU A 21 12.04 16.84 5.67
C LEU A 21 10.52 16.63 5.54
N LEU A 22 9.78 17.60 4.97
CA LEU A 22 8.36 17.42 4.66
C LEU A 22 8.22 16.21 3.71
N PRO A 23 7.59 15.10 4.17
CA PRO A 23 7.31 14.00 3.28
C PRO A 23 6.23 14.47 2.31
N PRO A 24 6.40 14.35 0.98
CA PRO A 24 5.39 14.83 0.04
C PRO A 24 4.03 14.16 0.18
N SER A 25 4.00 12.89 0.61
CA SER A 25 2.79 12.15 0.95
C SER A 25 2.41 12.26 2.43
N GLY A 26 3.08 13.12 3.20
CA GLY A 26 2.88 13.26 4.62
C GLY A 26 1.67 14.15 4.95
N PRO A 27 1.02 13.96 6.12
CA PRO A 27 -0.19 14.71 6.48
C PRO A 27 -0.06 16.24 6.42
N ARG A 28 1.13 16.78 6.75
CA ARG A 28 1.41 18.23 6.65
C ARG A 28 1.35 18.72 5.20
N ALA A 29 1.90 17.95 4.25
CA ALA A 29 1.87 18.29 2.83
C ALA A 29 0.43 18.30 2.31
N ASP A 30 -0.40 17.38 2.79
CA ASP A 30 -1.80 17.34 2.39
C ASP A 30 -2.62 18.51 2.94
N ILE A 31 -2.41 18.90 4.20
CA ILE A 31 -3.01 20.14 4.74
C ILE A 31 -2.58 21.35 3.90
N ILE A 32 -1.31 21.44 3.50
CA ILE A 32 -0.82 22.51 2.61
C ILE A 32 -1.56 22.49 1.26
N ARG A 33 -1.66 21.32 0.63
CA ARG A 33 -2.44 21.16 -0.61
C ARG A 33 -3.88 21.62 -0.42
N LYS A 34 -4.51 21.33 0.73
CA LYS A 34 -5.89 21.75 1.02
C LYS A 34 -6.03 23.24 1.28
N LEU A 35 -5.09 23.85 2.01
CA LEU A 35 -5.03 25.30 2.17
C LEU A 35 -4.94 25.98 0.79
N ARG A 36 -4.10 25.46 -0.11
CA ARG A 36 -3.99 25.95 -1.50
C ARG A 36 -5.27 25.70 -2.32
N GLN A 37 -5.86 24.51 -2.23
CA GLN A 37 -7.09 24.14 -2.97
C GLN A 37 -8.33 24.91 -2.50
N SER A 38 -8.33 25.45 -1.27
CA SER A 38 -9.43 26.27 -0.76
C SER A 38 -9.70 27.51 -1.61
N GLY A 39 -8.70 28.00 -2.37
CA GLY A 39 -8.79 29.23 -3.15
C GLY A 39 -8.74 30.52 -2.33
N HIS A 40 -8.71 30.42 -1.00
CA HIS A 40 -8.62 31.57 -0.07
C HIS A 40 -7.18 31.89 0.33
N HIS A 41 -6.29 30.90 0.30
CA HIS A 41 -4.89 31.05 0.65
C HIS A 41 -4.00 30.60 -0.50
N LYS A 42 -2.95 31.37 -0.77
CA LYS A 42 -1.81 30.88 -1.52
C LYS A 42 -0.82 30.29 -0.53
N VAL A 43 -0.22 29.16 -0.88
CA VAL A 43 0.82 28.54 -0.05
C VAL A 43 2.05 28.35 -0.90
N ALA A 44 3.16 28.95 -0.49
CA ALA A 44 4.36 29.02 -1.29
C ALA A 44 5.64 28.78 -0.49
N VAL A 45 6.70 28.50 -1.24
CA VAL A 45 8.09 28.54 -0.78
C VAL A 45 8.90 29.44 -1.72
N PRO A 46 9.90 30.18 -1.23
CA PRO A 46 10.90 30.80 -2.10
C PRO A 46 11.65 29.72 -2.89
N TRP A 47 12.07 30.04 -4.12
CA TRP A 47 12.83 29.11 -4.96
C TRP A 47 14.05 28.52 -4.25
N MET A 48 14.77 29.33 -3.46
CA MET A 48 15.91 28.84 -2.68
C MET A 48 15.52 27.79 -1.63
N VAL A 49 14.33 27.87 -1.02
CA VAL A 49 13.81 26.85 -0.09
C VAL A 49 13.47 25.57 -0.86
N MET A 50 12.84 25.69 -2.03
CA MET A 50 12.55 24.57 -2.93
C MET A 50 13.84 23.80 -3.29
N GLU A 51 14.89 24.50 -3.73
CA GLU A 51 16.17 23.87 -4.07
C GLU A 51 16.84 23.20 -2.87
N GLU A 52 16.68 23.74 -1.65
CA GLU A 52 17.17 23.06 -0.45
C GLU A 52 16.41 21.76 -0.16
N MET A 53 15.08 21.78 -0.27
CA MET A 53 14.26 20.58 -0.11
C MET A 53 14.66 19.49 -1.12
N VAL A 54 14.90 19.88 -2.38
CA VAL A 54 15.40 18.98 -3.43
C VAL A 54 16.82 18.49 -3.11
N ALA A 55 17.70 19.37 -2.62
CA ALA A 55 19.06 19.00 -2.22
C ALA A 55 19.04 17.95 -1.09
N HIS A 56 18.10 18.05 -0.13
CA HIS A 56 17.96 17.05 0.93
C HIS A 56 17.63 15.65 0.40
N GLN A 57 16.82 15.55 -0.65
CA GLN A 57 16.48 14.28 -1.30
C GLN A 57 17.63 13.73 -2.17
N THR A 58 18.38 14.63 -2.81
CA THR A 58 19.35 14.26 -3.85
C THR A 58 20.78 14.09 -3.35
N LYS A 59 21.18 14.73 -2.23
CA LYS A 59 22.58 14.80 -1.76
C LYS A 59 23.28 13.45 -1.57
N HIS A 60 22.54 12.40 -1.23
CA HIS A 60 23.11 11.07 -0.98
C HIS A 60 23.07 10.15 -2.21
N TYR A 61 22.39 10.56 -3.28
CA TYR A 61 22.20 9.73 -4.47
C TYR A 61 23.52 9.41 -5.20
N PRO A 62 24.47 10.35 -5.43
CA PRO A 62 25.76 10.03 -6.06
C PRO A 62 26.54 8.95 -5.32
N ALA A 63 26.60 9.03 -3.99
CA ALA A 63 27.33 8.06 -3.17
C ALA A 63 26.67 6.66 -3.24
N LYS A 64 25.33 6.60 -3.19
CA LYS A 64 24.58 5.35 -3.34
C LYS A 64 24.75 4.74 -4.73
N TYR A 65 24.70 5.56 -5.78
CA TYR A 65 24.94 5.14 -7.15
C TYR A 65 26.35 4.55 -7.31
N GLN A 66 27.37 5.24 -6.81
CA GLN A 66 28.74 4.76 -6.86
C GLN A 66 28.93 3.43 -6.10
N ALA A 67 28.27 3.26 -4.96
CA ALA A 67 28.29 2.00 -4.22
C ALA A 67 27.65 0.84 -5.03
N ALA A 68 26.57 1.11 -5.76
CA ALA A 68 25.95 0.14 -6.66
C ALA A 68 26.86 -0.22 -7.84
N VAL A 69 27.48 0.77 -8.48
CA VAL A 69 28.47 0.57 -9.55
C VAL A 69 29.64 -0.29 -9.08
N ASN A 70 30.20 0.01 -7.91
CA ASN A 70 31.31 -0.76 -7.34
C ASN A 70 30.90 -2.20 -7.03
N THR A 71 29.68 -2.42 -6.56
CA THR A 71 29.14 -3.76 -6.29
C THR A 71 28.96 -4.55 -7.59
N LEU A 72 28.43 -3.94 -8.64
CA LEU A 72 28.30 -4.58 -9.95
C LEU A 72 29.65 -4.91 -10.58
N ALA A 73 30.67 -4.06 -10.40
CA ALA A 73 32.02 -4.35 -10.86
C ALA A 73 32.58 -5.61 -10.17
N LYS A 74 32.48 -5.69 -8.84
CA LYS A 74 32.91 -6.88 -8.08
C LYS A 74 32.19 -8.15 -8.51
N LEU A 75 30.90 -8.04 -8.84
CA LEU A 75 30.11 -9.17 -9.32
C LEU A 75 30.57 -9.63 -10.71
N ARG A 76 30.88 -8.69 -11.62
CA ARG A 76 31.45 -9.02 -12.94
C ARG A 76 32.79 -9.75 -12.83
N ASP A 77 33.62 -9.41 -11.85
CA ASP A 77 34.94 -10.04 -11.66
C ASP A 77 34.86 -11.53 -11.29
N VAL A 78 33.74 -12.00 -10.72
CA VAL A 78 33.57 -13.40 -10.26
C VAL A 78 32.68 -14.25 -11.17
N LEU A 79 31.96 -13.63 -12.10
CA LEU A 79 31.06 -14.35 -13.00
C LEU A 79 31.81 -14.87 -14.23
N PRO A 80 31.55 -16.12 -14.66
CA PRO A 80 32.15 -16.65 -15.89
C PRO A 80 31.39 -16.23 -17.16
N TRP A 81 30.34 -15.41 -17.03
CA TRP A 81 29.53 -14.85 -18.13
C TRP A 81 29.28 -13.35 -17.90
N ASP A 82 28.88 -12.65 -18.97
CA ASP A 82 28.56 -11.22 -18.91
C ASP A 82 27.25 -10.94 -18.17
N LEU A 83 27.21 -9.82 -17.47
CA LEU A 83 26.02 -9.38 -16.72
C LEU A 83 25.02 -8.73 -17.69
N GLU A 84 23.83 -9.33 -17.84
CA GLU A 84 22.80 -8.85 -18.78
C GLU A 84 22.17 -7.51 -18.37
N SER A 85 22.29 -7.13 -17.11
CA SER A 85 21.75 -5.89 -16.56
C SER A 85 22.83 -4.82 -16.35
N SER A 86 22.54 -3.58 -16.74
CA SER A 86 23.35 -2.41 -16.46
C SER A 86 22.56 -1.33 -15.73
N LEU A 87 23.22 -0.55 -14.88
CA LEU A 87 22.64 0.67 -14.34
C LEU A 87 22.60 1.75 -15.43
N GLU A 88 21.52 2.52 -15.49
CA GLU A 88 21.49 3.75 -16.27
C GLU A 88 22.60 4.71 -15.79
N PRO A 89 23.14 5.57 -16.65
CA PRO A 89 24.07 6.62 -16.23
C PRO A 89 23.47 7.52 -15.13
N LEU A 90 24.31 7.97 -14.20
CA LEU A 90 23.88 8.88 -13.13
C LEU A 90 23.37 10.20 -13.73
N ASP A 91 22.07 10.45 -13.62
CA ASP A 91 21.43 11.70 -14.01
C ASP A 91 20.85 12.42 -12.79
N LEU A 92 21.67 13.29 -12.19
CA LEU A 92 21.27 14.09 -11.04
C LEU A 92 20.22 15.14 -11.39
N GLN A 93 20.18 15.61 -12.63
CA GLN A 93 19.22 16.63 -13.04
C GLN A 93 17.83 16.03 -13.21
N ARG A 94 17.72 14.85 -13.81
CA ARG A 94 16.46 14.09 -13.85
C ARG A 94 15.96 13.77 -12.45
N PHE A 95 16.84 13.35 -11.54
CA PHE A 95 16.44 13.04 -10.16
C PHE A 95 16.01 14.29 -9.39
N ALA A 96 16.74 15.40 -9.53
CA ALA A 96 16.35 16.68 -8.93
C ALA A 96 15.05 17.23 -9.53
N GLY A 97 14.87 17.12 -10.85
CA GLY A 97 13.65 17.52 -11.56
C GLY A 97 12.42 16.79 -11.03
N HIS A 98 12.51 15.47 -10.85
CA HIS A 98 11.43 14.69 -10.21
C HIS A 98 11.01 15.27 -8.85
N TRP A 99 11.96 15.60 -7.98
CA TRP A 99 11.62 16.15 -6.66
C TRP A 99 11.09 17.58 -6.74
N ARG A 100 11.53 18.41 -7.70
CA ARG A 100 10.91 19.71 -7.95
C ARG A 100 9.45 19.54 -8.33
N ASP A 101 9.15 18.70 -9.31
CA ASP A 101 7.77 18.43 -9.75
C ASP A 101 6.89 18.00 -8.57
N VAL A 102 7.39 17.07 -7.74
CA VAL A 102 6.69 16.58 -6.54
C VAL A 102 6.40 17.68 -5.53
N TYR A 103 7.32 18.62 -5.31
CA TYR A 103 7.13 19.71 -4.36
C TYR A 103 6.31 20.88 -4.94
N GLU A 104 6.33 21.11 -6.26
CA GLU A 104 5.47 22.08 -6.96
C GLU A 104 3.97 21.70 -6.95
N GLU A 105 3.67 20.40 -6.81
CA GLU A 105 2.32 19.94 -6.51
C GLU A 105 1.82 20.44 -5.14
N ILE A 106 2.74 20.68 -4.19
CA ILE A 106 2.43 21.11 -2.83
C ILE A 106 2.43 22.63 -2.72
N PHE A 107 3.48 23.27 -3.24
CA PHE A 107 3.73 24.70 -3.08
C PHE A 107 3.68 25.46 -4.39
N GLU A 108 3.27 26.72 -4.32
CA GLU A 108 3.69 27.71 -5.30
C GLU A 108 5.16 28.10 -5.05
N VAL A 109 5.89 28.44 -6.11
CA VAL A 109 7.29 28.86 -6.00
C VAL A 109 7.37 30.37 -6.20
N ILE A 110 7.93 31.08 -5.22
CA ILE A 110 8.28 32.49 -5.35
C ILE A 110 9.70 32.55 -5.92
N ASP A 111 9.83 33.01 -7.16
CA ASP A 111 11.13 33.14 -7.80
C ASP A 111 12.06 34.07 -7.00
N THR A 112 13.29 33.60 -6.80
CA THR A 112 14.38 34.44 -6.31
C THR A 112 15.00 35.16 -7.50
N SER A 113 14.85 36.49 -7.57
CA SER A 113 15.42 37.27 -8.65
C SER A 113 16.96 37.25 -8.64
N GLU A 114 17.57 37.58 -9.77
CA GLU A 114 19.03 37.75 -9.85
C GLU A 114 19.53 38.83 -8.89
N ASP A 115 18.78 39.93 -8.73
CA ASP A 115 19.13 41.01 -7.82
C ASP A 115 19.05 40.54 -6.36
N ALA A 116 18.00 39.81 -5.98
CA ALA A 116 17.87 39.19 -4.66
C ALA A 116 19.05 38.25 -4.36
N ALA A 117 19.44 37.41 -5.33
CA ALA A 117 20.58 36.50 -5.18
C ALA A 117 21.92 37.26 -5.01
N ARG A 118 22.15 38.32 -5.80
CA ARG A 118 23.35 39.16 -5.66
C ARG A 118 23.38 39.90 -4.32
N MET A 119 22.26 40.45 -3.89
CA MET A 119 22.13 41.10 -2.58
C MET A 119 22.36 40.11 -1.44
N ALA A 120 21.88 38.88 -1.58
CA ALA A 120 22.09 37.82 -0.61
C ALA A 120 23.57 37.51 -0.39
N LEU A 121 24.34 37.33 -1.47
CA LEU A 121 25.79 37.12 -1.38
C LEU A 121 26.51 38.32 -0.79
N ALA A 122 26.15 39.54 -1.20
CA ALA A 122 26.75 40.75 -0.67
C ALA A 122 26.49 40.92 0.83
N ARG A 123 25.26 40.64 1.28
CA ARG A 123 24.87 40.76 2.69
C ARG A 123 25.48 39.67 3.55
N GLU A 124 25.60 38.44 3.03
CA GLU A 124 26.37 37.38 3.68
C GLU A 124 27.83 37.80 3.84
N ALA A 125 28.49 38.32 2.79
CA ALA A 125 29.87 38.77 2.90
C ALA A 125 30.07 39.83 4.01
N MET A 126 29.06 40.66 4.27
CA MET A 126 29.05 41.66 5.34
C MET A 126 28.63 41.09 6.71
N GLY A 127 28.12 39.85 6.77
CA GLY A 127 27.62 39.23 8.00
C GLY A 127 26.40 39.94 8.60
N LEU A 128 25.56 40.54 7.75
CA LEU A 128 24.40 41.33 8.17
C LEU A 128 23.10 40.48 8.16
N PRO A 129 22.19 40.66 9.14
CA PRO A 129 20.94 39.89 9.22
C PRO A 129 20.10 39.87 7.92
N PRO A 130 19.45 38.74 7.61
CA PRO A 130 19.42 37.49 8.38
C PRO A 130 20.69 36.63 8.26
N ALA A 131 21.71 37.03 7.51
CA ALA A 131 23.02 36.39 7.58
C ALA A 131 23.73 36.73 8.90
N LYS A 132 24.72 35.92 9.25
CA LYS A 132 25.49 36.06 10.49
C LYS A 132 26.97 35.89 10.27
N GLN A 133 27.76 36.57 11.10
CA GLN A 133 29.19 36.38 11.16
C GLN A 133 29.52 35.30 12.21
N SER A 134 30.11 34.19 11.75
CA SER A 134 30.75 33.21 12.64
C SER A 134 32.22 33.57 12.85
N LYS A 135 32.92 32.89 13.79
CA LYS A 135 34.33 33.17 14.12
C LYS A 135 35.27 33.08 12.90
N GLU A 136 34.93 32.27 11.91
CA GLU A 136 35.82 31.93 10.80
C GLU A 136 35.26 32.35 9.43
N ARG A 137 33.95 32.57 9.32
CA ARG A 137 33.29 32.92 8.06
C ARG A 137 31.93 33.57 8.29
N SER A 138 31.45 34.31 7.31
CA SER A 138 30.04 34.68 7.27
C SER A 138 29.21 33.57 6.61
N GLU A 139 27.98 33.41 7.05
CA GLU A 139 27.03 32.42 6.51
C GLU A 139 25.60 32.96 6.56
N GLY A 140 24.74 32.45 5.69
CA GLY A 140 23.31 32.76 5.68
C GLY A 140 22.81 33.43 4.40
N ALA A 141 23.55 33.39 3.29
CA ALA A 141 23.10 33.90 1.99
C ALA A 141 21.74 33.31 1.61
N ARG A 142 21.48 32.04 1.92
CA ARG A 142 20.17 31.42 1.74
C ARG A 142 19.06 32.20 2.44
N ASP A 143 19.22 32.44 3.74
CA ASP A 143 18.19 33.09 4.57
C ASP A 143 17.98 34.54 4.09
N VAL A 144 19.03 35.19 3.58
CA VAL A 144 18.94 36.51 2.95
C VAL A 144 18.20 36.44 1.59
N ALA A 145 18.44 35.42 0.78
CA ALA A 145 17.74 35.23 -0.49
C ALA A 145 16.24 34.98 -0.27
N VAL A 146 15.88 34.20 0.75
CA VAL A 146 14.51 34.01 1.23
C VAL A 146 13.88 35.35 1.61
N TRP A 147 14.57 36.13 2.45
CA TRP A 147 14.13 37.46 2.88
C TRP A 147 13.84 38.39 1.71
N PHE A 148 14.78 38.54 0.77
CA PHE A 148 14.57 39.43 -0.36
C PHE A 148 13.51 38.92 -1.35
N SER A 149 13.34 37.61 -1.50
CA SER A 149 12.25 37.05 -2.33
C SER A 149 10.88 37.44 -1.78
N ILE A 150 10.70 37.39 -0.45
CA ILE A 150 9.47 37.82 0.24
C ILE A 150 9.22 39.31 0.03
N LEU A 151 10.25 40.16 0.21
CA LEU A 151 10.12 41.61 0.05
C LEU A 151 9.81 42.01 -1.40
N GLU A 152 10.43 41.35 -2.37
CA GLU A 152 10.12 41.59 -3.79
C GLU A 152 8.69 41.19 -4.12
N TYR A 153 8.19 40.09 -3.55
CA TYR A 153 6.80 39.68 -3.70
C TYR A 153 5.86 40.77 -3.15
N LEU A 154 6.07 41.24 -1.90
CA LEU A 154 5.24 42.28 -1.29
C LEU A 154 5.20 43.58 -2.11
N LYS A 155 6.32 43.94 -2.77
CA LYS A 155 6.41 45.11 -3.65
C LYS A 155 5.65 44.92 -4.96
N LYS A 156 5.67 43.71 -5.54
CA LYS A 156 4.95 43.38 -6.78
C LYS A 156 3.45 43.20 -6.56
N HIS A 157 3.06 42.83 -5.35
CA HIS A 157 1.68 42.51 -4.97
C HIS A 157 1.21 43.44 -3.84
N PRO A 158 0.95 44.73 -4.09
CA PRO A 158 0.72 45.73 -3.03
C PRO A 158 -0.52 45.48 -2.16
N ASP A 159 -1.49 44.71 -2.66
CA ASP A 159 -2.76 44.41 -1.98
C ASP A 159 -2.75 43.05 -1.25
N GLU A 160 -1.62 42.34 -1.24
CA GLU A 160 -1.49 41.03 -0.61
C GLU A 160 -0.75 41.11 0.73
N GLU A 161 -1.15 40.29 1.69
CA GLU A 161 -0.42 40.10 2.95
C GLU A 161 0.40 38.80 2.90
N ILE A 162 1.54 38.78 3.59
CA ILE A 162 2.36 37.59 3.76
C ILE A 162 2.35 37.13 5.22
N CYS A 163 2.11 35.84 5.38
CA CYS A 163 2.35 35.11 6.62
C CYS A 163 3.61 34.25 6.46
N PHE A 164 4.75 34.74 6.96
CA PHE A 164 6.04 34.05 6.87
C PHE A 164 6.22 33.07 8.02
N VAL A 165 6.40 31.79 7.71
CA VAL A 165 6.48 30.69 8.66
C VAL A 165 7.94 30.28 8.82
N THR A 166 8.53 30.61 9.96
CA THR A 166 9.91 30.21 10.30
C THR A 166 10.10 30.05 11.80
N ALA A 167 10.75 28.94 12.19
CA ALA A 167 11.20 28.72 13.56
C ALA A 167 12.49 29.48 13.91
N ASN A 168 13.15 30.11 12.93
CA ASN A 168 14.46 30.74 13.10
C ASN A 168 14.33 32.18 13.63
N THR A 169 13.95 32.29 14.90
CA THR A 169 13.86 33.58 15.62
C THR A 169 15.20 34.29 15.75
N LYS A 170 16.31 33.54 15.69
CA LYS A 170 17.65 34.10 15.84
C LYS A 170 18.04 34.96 14.64
N ASP A 171 17.79 34.45 13.44
CA ASP A 171 18.25 35.10 12.21
C ASP A 171 17.17 36.05 11.65
N PHE A 172 15.88 35.73 11.80
CA PHE A 172 14.76 36.56 11.31
C PHE A 172 14.08 37.44 12.37
N GLY A 173 14.41 37.29 13.64
CA GLY A 173 13.73 37.98 14.74
C GLY A 173 12.40 37.34 15.14
N ASP A 174 11.70 37.98 16.09
CA ASP A 174 10.42 37.49 16.61
C ASP A 174 9.20 37.93 15.78
N GLY A 175 9.41 38.82 14.81
CA GLY A 175 8.38 39.42 13.96
C GLY A 175 7.75 40.69 14.55
N ALA A 176 8.05 41.05 15.80
CA ALA A 176 7.60 42.30 16.41
C ALA A 176 8.57 43.45 16.11
N ALA A 177 9.87 43.16 16.09
CA ALA A 177 10.89 44.09 15.64
C ALA A 177 11.99 43.35 14.87
N TYR A 178 12.36 43.90 13.71
CA TYR A 178 13.45 43.36 12.90
C TYR A 178 14.77 44.09 13.19
N PRO A 179 15.92 43.39 13.25
CA PRO A 179 17.20 44.03 13.47
C PRO A 179 17.63 44.84 12.24
N TYR A 180 18.55 45.79 12.41
CA TYR A 180 19.19 46.43 11.26
C TYR A 180 20.00 45.41 10.45
N PRO A 181 19.88 45.37 9.10
CA PRO A 181 19.17 46.33 8.25
C PRO A 181 17.77 45.86 7.79
N MET A 182 17.27 44.75 8.31
CA MET A 182 15.96 44.19 7.94
C MET A 182 14.80 45.15 8.25
N ASN A 183 14.90 45.95 9.31
CA ASN A 183 13.92 47.01 9.60
C ASN A 183 13.84 48.09 8.49
N GLU A 184 14.96 48.43 7.86
CA GLU A 184 14.99 49.39 6.75
C GLU A 184 14.40 48.76 5.48
N ASP A 185 14.68 47.48 5.25
CA ASP A 185 14.16 46.76 4.08
C ASP A 185 12.62 46.67 4.08
N LEU A 186 12.04 46.59 5.29
CA LEU A 186 10.60 46.51 5.52
C LEU A 186 9.88 47.86 5.55
N ARG A 187 10.60 48.98 5.42
CA ARG A 187 9.98 50.31 5.55
C ARG A 187 8.80 50.47 4.57
N GLY A 188 7.61 50.69 5.11
CA GLY A 188 6.35 50.82 4.37
C GLY A 188 5.66 49.50 4.01
N LEU A 189 6.13 48.37 4.56
CA LEU A 189 5.59 47.02 4.38
C LEU A 189 5.33 46.31 5.72
N GLU A 190 5.53 47.00 6.85
CA GLU A 190 5.57 46.42 8.19
C GLU A 190 4.23 45.79 8.61
N ASP A 191 3.11 46.37 8.18
CA ASP A 191 1.75 45.91 8.46
C ASP A 191 1.35 44.67 7.65
N ARG A 192 2.09 44.37 6.58
CA ARG A 192 1.75 43.31 5.61
C ARG A 192 2.57 42.03 5.77
N LEU A 193 3.54 42.00 6.70
CA LEU A 193 4.35 40.82 6.98
C LEU A 193 4.10 40.34 8.41
N THR A 194 3.29 39.29 8.55
CA THR A 194 3.14 38.58 9.82
C THR A 194 4.04 37.36 9.88
N ARG A 195 4.64 37.08 11.04
CA ARG A 195 5.44 35.86 11.25
C ARG A 195 4.67 34.81 12.05
N LEU A 196 4.83 33.54 11.68
CA LEU A 196 4.45 32.37 12.46
C LEU A 196 5.68 31.52 12.75
N THR A 197 5.69 30.81 13.88
CA THR A 197 6.87 30.06 14.33
C THR A 197 6.88 28.61 13.89
N SER A 198 5.70 28.06 13.59
CA SER A 198 5.53 26.64 13.31
C SER A 198 4.42 26.37 12.31
N PHE A 199 4.42 25.16 11.76
CA PHE A 199 3.28 24.65 10.98
C PHE A 199 2.00 24.56 11.83
N ASP A 200 2.12 24.24 13.11
CA ASP A 200 0.95 24.14 14.00
C ASP A 200 0.33 25.53 14.22
N ASP A 201 1.12 26.60 14.22
CA ASP A 201 0.62 27.97 14.25
C ASP A 201 -0.17 28.32 12.97
N VAL A 202 0.26 27.79 11.81
CA VAL A 202 -0.48 27.94 10.54
C VAL A 202 -1.83 27.26 10.66
N VAL A 203 -1.84 26.02 11.16
CA VAL A 203 -3.08 25.27 11.38
C VAL A 203 -3.99 26.00 12.37
N ALA A 204 -3.46 26.47 13.50
CA ALA A 204 -4.23 27.19 14.51
C ALA A 204 -4.77 28.54 14.01
N LYS A 205 -4.04 29.23 13.12
CA LYS A 205 -4.44 30.53 12.58
C LYS A 205 -5.46 30.42 11.45
N PHE A 206 -5.31 29.44 10.56
CA PHE A 206 -6.11 29.33 9.33
C PHE A 206 -7.13 28.19 9.35
N THR A 207 -7.17 27.43 10.43
CA THR A 207 -8.15 26.38 10.61
C THR A 207 -8.81 26.52 11.97
N LYS A 208 -10.06 26.09 12.04
CA LYS A 208 -10.76 25.89 13.31
C LYS A 208 -10.85 24.40 13.56
N GLU A 209 -10.27 23.94 14.66
CA GLU A 209 -10.34 22.53 15.03
C GLU A 209 -11.80 22.11 15.23
N VAL A 210 -12.15 20.97 14.64
CA VAL A 210 -13.44 20.28 14.77
C VAL A 210 -13.15 18.91 15.36
N SER A 211 -13.45 18.73 16.65
CA SER A 211 -13.14 17.51 17.39
C SER A 211 -14.32 17.05 18.23
N GLY A 212 -14.21 15.84 18.80
CA GLY A 212 -15.26 15.21 19.62
C GLY A 212 -16.18 14.25 18.85
N GLN A 213 -17.23 13.79 19.52
CA GLN A 213 -18.11 12.71 19.05
C GLN A 213 -18.82 13.04 17.72
N GLU A 214 -19.12 14.31 17.47
CA GLU A 214 -19.73 14.73 16.20
C GLU A 214 -18.75 14.60 15.03
N ALA A 215 -17.48 14.96 15.25
CA ALA A 215 -16.42 14.80 14.26
C ALA A 215 -16.15 13.31 13.97
N GLU A 216 -16.10 12.48 15.02
CA GLU A 216 -15.96 11.02 14.90
C GLU A 216 -17.14 10.38 14.14
N ALA A 217 -18.37 10.79 14.44
CA ALA A 217 -19.56 10.29 13.77
C ALA A 217 -19.60 10.70 12.29
N ALA A 218 -19.29 11.96 11.99
CA ALA A 218 -19.21 12.44 10.61
C ALA A 218 -18.09 11.73 9.83
N ALA A 219 -16.94 11.52 10.47
CA ALA A 219 -15.84 10.75 9.91
C ALA A 219 -16.25 9.31 9.58
N ASP A 220 -16.93 8.62 10.51
CA ASP A 220 -17.40 7.24 10.31
C ASP A 220 -18.40 7.13 9.16
N GLU A 221 -19.39 8.03 9.10
CA GLU A 221 -20.37 8.05 8.02
C GLU A 221 -19.70 8.24 6.65
N LEU A 222 -18.80 9.21 6.53
CA LEU A 222 -18.10 9.52 5.28
C LEU A 222 -17.17 8.39 4.85
N LEU A 223 -16.39 7.82 5.78
CA LEU A 223 -15.47 6.74 5.47
C LEU A 223 -16.21 5.45 5.07
N ARG A 224 -17.41 5.19 5.61
CA ARG A 224 -18.24 4.04 5.19
C ARG A 224 -18.93 4.23 3.83
N SER A 225 -18.88 5.42 3.25
CA SER A 225 -19.48 5.70 1.95
C SER A 225 -18.91 4.80 0.86
N LEU A 226 -19.73 4.50 -0.16
CA LEU A 226 -19.32 3.67 -1.29
C LEU A 226 -18.15 4.30 -2.06
N ALA A 227 -18.12 5.64 -2.18
CA ALA A 227 -17.07 6.36 -2.89
C ALA A 227 -15.70 6.20 -2.23
N VAL A 228 -15.63 6.29 -0.89
CA VAL A 228 -14.38 6.09 -0.16
C VAL A 228 -13.92 4.63 -0.26
N ARG A 229 -14.83 3.66 -0.06
CA ARG A 229 -14.53 2.24 -0.22
C ARG A 229 -13.98 1.90 -1.61
N ALA A 230 -14.63 2.38 -2.66
CA ALA A 230 -14.17 2.19 -4.04
C ALA A 230 -12.78 2.81 -4.27
N ARG A 231 -12.48 3.97 -3.67
CA ARG A 231 -11.16 4.60 -3.77
C ARG A 231 -10.09 3.79 -3.03
N VAL A 232 -10.38 3.30 -1.83
CA VAL A 232 -9.48 2.41 -1.08
C VAL A 232 -9.20 1.14 -1.89
N ALA A 233 -10.23 0.52 -2.47
CA ALA A 233 -10.09 -0.65 -3.33
C ALA A 233 -9.20 -0.40 -4.56
N SER A 234 -9.41 0.71 -5.27
CA SER A 234 -8.56 1.10 -6.42
C SER A 234 -7.12 1.31 -5.98
N THR A 235 -6.91 2.02 -4.87
CA THR A 235 -5.56 2.35 -4.39
C THR A 235 -4.83 1.10 -3.88
N ALA A 236 -5.55 0.12 -3.34
CA ALA A 236 -4.98 -1.17 -2.97
C ALA A 236 -4.36 -1.88 -4.18
N VAL A 237 -5.00 -1.83 -5.36
CA VAL A 237 -4.44 -2.41 -6.59
C VAL A 237 -3.21 -1.65 -7.05
N GLU A 238 -3.24 -0.32 -6.96
CA GLU A 238 -2.15 0.56 -7.40
C GLU A 238 -0.90 0.44 -6.52
N VAL A 239 -1.08 0.32 -5.20
CA VAL A 239 0.01 0.46 -4.22
C VAL A 239 0.46 -0.88 -3.63
N LEU A 240 -0.44 -1.86 -3.49
CA LEU A 240 -0.10 -3.16 -2.91
C LEU A 240 0.34 -4.15 -3.99
N SER A 241 1.50 -3.85 -4.57
CA SER A 241 2.23 -4.76 -5.46
C SER A 241 3.68 -4.86 -4.99
N SER A 242 4.11 -6.08 -4.62
CA SER A 242 5.48 -6.32 -4.17
C SER A 242 6.02 -7.64 -4.73
N PRO A 243 7.26 -7.67 -5.27
CA PRO A 243 7.93 -8.91 -5.65
C PRO A 243 8.12 -9.87 -4.47
N SER A 244 8.36 -9.34 -3.26
CA SER A 244 8.50 -10.15 -2.04
C SER A 244 7.15 -10.62 -1.49
N GLY A 245 6.05 -10.08 -2.01
CA GLY A 245 4.71 -10.31 -1.52
C GLY A 245 4.42 -9.70 -0.15
N PHE A 246 3.20 -9.97 0.29
CA PHE A 246 2.58 -9.62 1.55
C PHE A 246 1.94 -10.87 2.15
N VAL A 247 1.59 -10.80 3.43
CA VAL A 247 0.87 -11.89 4.12
C VAL A 247 -0.64 -11.63 4.13
N GLY A 248 -1.43 -12.69 4.09
CA GLY A 248 -2.88 -12.65 4.19
C GLY A 248 -3.47 -14.00 4.59
N LEU A 249 -4.79 -14.07 4.75
CA LEU A 249 -5.52 -15.32 4.97
C LEU A 249 -6.26 -15.73 3.71
N ASP A 250 -6.16 -16.99 3.34
CA ASP A 250 -6.91 -17.54 2.21
C ASP A 250 -8.36 -17.91 2.58
N ALA A 251 -9.06 -18.57 1.65
CA ALA A 251 -10.43 -19.01 1.86
C ALA A 251 -10.57 -20.00 3.05
N ALA A 252 -9.54 -20.85 3.26
CA ALA A 252 -9.44 -21.82 4.34
C ALA A 252 -8.91 -21.24 5.66
N GLU A 253 -8.73 -19.92 5.73
CA GLU A 253 -8.22 -19.20 6.92
C GLU A 253 -6.79 -19.62 7.28
N THR A 254 -6.03 -20.04 6.28
CA THR A 254 -4.61 -20.34 6.40
C THR A 254 -3.79 -19.13 5.97
N SER A 255 -2.67 -18.92 6.65
CA SER A 255 -1.74 -17.84 6.29
C SER A 255 -1.08 -18.16 4.95
N VAL A 256 -1.16 -17.22 4.01
CA VAL A 256 -0.60 -17.33 2.67
C VAL A 256 0.18 -16.07 2.29
N GLN A 257 1.16 -16.22 1.40
CA GLN A 257 1.78 -15.08 0.71
C GLN A 257 1.03 -14.72 -0.58
N TRP A 258 0.98 -13.43 -0.89
CA TRP A 258 0.40 -12.91 -2.13
C TRP A 258 1.18 -11.68 -2.62
N ARG A 259 1.26 -11.46 -3.93
CA ARG A 259 2.11 -10.40 -4.53
C ARG A 259 1.37 -9.15 -4.95
N GLN A 260 0.20 -9.33 -5.57
CA GLN A 260 -0.62 -8.24 -6.07
C GLN A 260 -2.08 -8.66 -6.23
N TRP A 261 -2.98 -7.68 -6.22
CA TRP A 261 -4.39 -7.87 -6.54
C TRP A 261 -4.60 -8.01 -8.06
N LEU A 262 -5.47 -8.93 -8.48
CA LEU A 262 -5.87 -9.06 -9.89
C LEU A 262 -6.99 -8.11 -10.30
N ALA A 263 -7.78 -7.66 -9.33
CA ALA A 263 -8.85 -6.70 -9.48
C ALA A 263 -9.05 -5.96 -8.16
N SER A 264 -9.81 -4.86 -8.17
CA SER A 264 -10.15 -4.13 -6.95
C SER A 264 -10.79 -5.06 -5.92
N PRO A 265 -10.20 -5.24 -4.73
CA PRO A 265 -10.77 -6.09 -3.70
C PRO A 265 -12.06 -5.44 -3.15
N GLU A 266 -12.92 -6.26 -2.54
CA GLU A 266 -13.95 -5.73 -1.66
C GLU A 266 -13.29 -5.17 -0.40
N THR A 267 -13.82 -4.07 0.11
CA THR A 267 -13.23 -3.35 1.25
C THR A 267 -14.30 -3.08 2.30
N GLU A 268 -13.97 -3.30 3.56
CA GLU A 268 -14.84 -2.94 4.68
C GLU A 268 -14.05 -2.21 5.78
N LEU A 269 -14.64 -1.15 6.33
CA LEU A 269 -14.02 -0.36 7.39
C LEU A 269 -14.23 -1.05 8.74
N LEU A 270 -13.12 -1.48 9.35
CA LEU A 270 -13.13 -2.16 10.65
C LEU A 270 -13.19 -1.16 11.80
N SER A 271 -12.29 -0.17 11.79
CA SER A 271 -12.19 0.82 12.86
C SER A 271 -11.63 2.14 12.37
N ILE A 272 -11.90 3.18 13.15
CA ILE A 272 -11.42 4.54 12.98
C ILE A 272 -10.85 4.99 14.32
N ALA A 273 -9.71 5.65 14.29
CA ALA A 273 -9.04 6.22 15.45
C ALA A 273 -8.43 7.59 15.09
N ASP A 274 -8.09 8.37 16.12
CA ASP A 274 -7.37 9.64 16.00
C ASP A 274 -8.01 10.61 15.00
N VAL A 275 -9.35 10.72 15.04
CA VAL A 275 -10.10 11.64 14.19
C VAL A 275 -9.80 13.07 14.61
N THR A 276 -9.25 13.84 13.68
CA THR A 276 -8.99 15.27 13.84
C THR A 276 -9.63 16.01 12.69
N GLY A 277 -10.54 16.93 13.00
CA GLY A 277 -11.19 17.78 12.03
C GLY A 277 -10.59 19.18 12.01
N HIS A 278 -10.53 19.79 10.83
CA HIS A 278 -10.11 21.16 10.62
C HIS A 278 -11.08 21.83 9.66
N GLU A 279 -11.81 22.83 10.14
CA GLU A 279 -12.64 23.71 9.34
C GLU A 279 -11.75 24.81 8.73
N ILE A 280 -11.71 24.84 7.40
CA ILE A 280 -11.00 25.84 6.60
C ILE A 280 -12.03 26.57 5.76
N GLU A 281 -12.34 27.83 6.12
CA GLU A 281 -13.30 28.69 5.41
C GLU A 281 -14.66 27.99 5.16
N GLY A 282 -15.20 27.35 6.21
CA GLY A 282 -16.49 26.65 6.17
C GLY A 282 -16.44 25.22 5.60
N ASN A 283 -15.29 24.77 5.10
CA ASN A 283 -15.10 23.40 4.64
C ASN A 283 -14.40 22.58 5.72
N VAL A 284 -15.07 21.55 6.23
CA VAL A 284 -14.48 20.68 7.26
C VAL A 284 -13.71 19.55 6.62
N TRP A 285 -12.45 19.41 7.00
CA TRP A 285 -11.56 18.35 6.59
C TRP A 285 -11.28 17.45 7.78
N TYR A 286 -11.31 16.15 7.59
CA TYR A 286 -10.97 15.18 8.63
C TYR A 286 -9.72 14.41 8.25
N THR A 287 -8.82 14.23 9.22
CA THR A 287 -7.83 13.15 9.17
C THR A 287 -8.18 12.07 10.17
N ALA A 288 -8.03 10.81 9.79
CA ALA A 288 -8.28 9.68 10.67
C ALA A 288 -7.34 8.51 10.36
N ASN A 289 -6.94 7.79 11.40
CA ASN A 289 -6.31 6.48 11.26
C ASN A 289 -7.41 5.44 11.06
N THR A 290 -7.30 4.65 10.00
CA THR A 290 -8.35 3.70 9.58
C THR A 290 -7.77 2.31 9.41
N ARG A 291 -8.54 1.29 9.79
CA ARG A 291 -8.22 -0.12 9.55
C ARG A 291 -9.23 -0.69 8.58
N TRP A 292 -8.76 -1.16 7.43
CA TRP A 292 -9.60 -1.71 6.37
C TRP A 292 -9.37 -3.21 6.25
N LEU A 293 -10.46 -3.97 6.12
CA LEU A 293 -10.40 -5.35 5.66
C LEU A 293 -10.51 -5.35 4.13
N LEU A 294 -9.53 -5.93 3.46
CA LEU A 294 -9.54 -6.16 2.02
C LEU A 294 -9.80 -7.64 1.77
N TYR A 295 -10.65 -7.99 0.80
CA TYR A 295 -10.87 -9.36 0.35
C TYR A 295 -11.07 -9.44 -1.16
N GLY A 296 -10.28 -10.26 -1.86
CA GLY A 296 -10.34 -10.33 -3.32
C GLY A 296 -9.44 -11.40 -3.92
N ALA A 297 -9.40 -11.45 -5.25
CA ALA A 297 -8.50 -12.34 -5.98
C ALA A 297 -7.11 -11.71 -6.11
N ALA A 298 -6.08 -12.45 -5.71
CA ALA A 298 -4.69 -12.02 -5.73
C ALA A 298 -3.80 -13.11 -6.37
N ILE A 299 -2.62 -12.69 -6.84
CA ILE A 299 -1.58 -13.61 -7.32
C ILE A 299 -0.82 -14.17 -6.11
N ASP A 300 -0.72 -15.49 -6.06
CA ASP A 300 0.04 -16.24 -5.08
C ASP A 300 1.53 -15.83 -5.06
N GLY A 301 2.08 -15.71 -3.86
CA GLY A 301 3.51 -15.42 -3.67
C GLY A 301 4.42 -16.65 -3.77
N ASP A 302 3.90 -17.82 -3.42
CA ASP A 302 4.70 -19.04 -3.24
C ASP A 302 4.68 -19.97 -4.47
N HIS A 303 3.66 -19.85 -5.32
CA HIS A 303 3.46 -20.73 -6.48
C HIS A 303 3.30 -19.91 -7.77
N ASP A 304 3.83 -20.42 -8.87
CA ASP A 304 3.94 -19.76 -10.19
C ASP A 304 2.61 -19.17 -10.71
N GLY A 305 2.28 -17.96 -10.28
CA GLY A 305 1.18 -17.16 -10.81
C GLY A 305 -0.23 -17.68 -10.53
N GLN A 306 -0.40 -18.63 -9.59
CA GLN A 306 -1.75 -19.12 -9.27
C GLN A 306 -2.60 -18.00 -8.66
N THR A 307 -3.87 -17.97 -9.04
CA THR A 307 -4.83 -17.03 -8.47
C THR A 307 -5.45 -17.63 -7.22
N ARG A 308 -5.50 -16.87 -6.13
CA ARG A 308 -6.18 -17.26 -4.89
C ARG A 308 -6.99 -16.11 -4.32
N TYR A 309 -8.03 -16.44 -3.56
CA TYR A 309 -8.75 -15.44 -2.77
C TYR A 309 -8.02 -15.21 -1.46
N VAL A 310 -7.70 -13.94 -1.18
CA VAL A 310 -6.93 -13.53 0.00
C VAL A 310 -7.67 -12.43 0.73
N SER A 311 -7.53 -12.43 2.05
CA SER A 311 -7.92 -11.34 2.94
C SER A 311 -6.73 -10.79 3.71
N CYS A 312 -6.68 -9.48 3.91
CA CYS A 312 -5.67 -8.82 4.75
C CYS A 312 -6.26 -7.58 5.43
N VAL A 313 -5.61 -7.14 6.50
CA VAL A 313 -5.91 -5.85 7.15
C VAL A 313 -4.92 -4.81 6.64
N TRP A 314 -5.44 -3.67 6.21
CA TRP A 314 -4.64 -2.57 5.71
C TRP A 314 -4.91 -1.32 6.55
N GLU A 315 -3.88 -0.89 7.29
CA GLU A 315 -3.93 0.30 8.12
C GLU A 315 -3.43 1.50 7.34
N MET A 316 -4.16 2.60 7.41
CA MET A 316 -3.77 3.82 6.73
C MET A 316 -4.33 5.06 7.41
N LYS A 317 -3.62 6.18 7.25
CA LYS A 317 -4.16 7.50 7.55
C LYS A 317 -4.85 8.07 6.33
N VAL A 318 -6.08 8.54 6.48
CA VAL A 318 -6.92 9.10 5.41
C VAL A 318 -7.21 10.57 5.71
N LEU A 319 -7.11 11.43 4.70
CA LEU A 319 -7.62 12.80 4.69
C LEU A 319 -8.83 12.88 3.78
N PHE A 320 -9.94 13.48 4.25
CA PHE A 320 -11.16 13.59 3.47
C PHE A 320 -11.99 14.81 3.88
N SER A 321 -12.92 15.22 3.02
CA SER A 321 -13.75 16.42 3.18
C SER A 321 -15.16 16.04 3.60
N ALA A 322 -15.77 16.84 4.48
CA ALA A 322 -17.16 16.71 4.88
C ALA A 322 -18.16 17.11 3.78
N ASN A 323 -17.69 17.86 2.78
CA ASN A 323 -18.58 18.50 1.82
C ASN A 323 -19.27 17.56 0.83
N GLY A 324 -18.99 16.26 0.85
CA GLY A 324 -19.70 15.23 0.06
C GLY A 324 -19.66 15.40 -1.47
N LYS A 325 -19.06 16.49 -1.97
CA LYS A 325 -18.90 16.82 -3.39
C LYS A 325 -17.62 16.20 -3.88
N GLU A 326 -17.69 15.05 -4.56
CA GLU A 326 -16.68 14.42 -5.45
C GLU A 326 -15.19 14.36 -5.02
N GLU A 327 -14.80 14.97 -3.90
CA GLU A 327 -13.44 15.07 -3.45
C GLU A 327 -13.02 13.71 -2.92
N ARG A 328 -12.11 13.10 -3.68
CA ARG A 328 -11.59 11.78 -3.37
C ARG A 328 -10.79 11.87 -2.07
N PRO A 329 -10.99 10.92 -1.14
CA PRO A 329 -10.13 10.83 0.03
C PRO A 329 -8.68 10.67 -0.43
N THR A 330 -7.78 11.38 0.24
CA THR A 330 -6.34 11.26 0.04
C THR A 330 -5.80 10.26 1.07
N LEU A 331 -5.11 9.22 0.61
CA LEU A 331 -4.47 8.24 1.48
C LEU A 331 -3.06 8.75 1.78
N LEU A 332 -2.75 9.04 3.04
CA LEU A 332 -1.54 9.75 3.44
C LEU A 332 -0.39 8.76 3.71
N THR A 333 -0.65 7.74 4.52
CA THR A 333 0.39 6.80 4.95
C THR A 333 -0.17 5.38 4.90
N PRO A 334 -0.08 4.70 3.75
CA PRO A 334 -0.44 3.29 3.69
C PRO A 334 0.60 2.47 4.47
N GLY A 335 0.19 1.75 5.50
CA GLY A 335 1.01 0.75 6.16
C GLY A 335 1.17 -0.50 5.30
N GLU A 336 2.06 -1.40 5.71
CA GLU A 336 2.11 -2.74 5.11
C GLU A 336 0.87 -3.55 5.51
N PRO A 337 0.27 -4.35 4.60
CA PRO A 337 -0.82 -5.25 4.94
C PRO A 337 -0.40 -6.26 6.01
N THR A 338 -1.28 -6.48 6.99
CA THR A 338 -1.06 -7.43 8.07
C THR A 338 -2.08 -8.57 8.03
N LEU A 339 -1.73 -9.68 8.70
CA LEU A 339 -2.65 -10.79 8.88
C LEU A 339 -3.87 -10.31 9.68
N PRO A 340 -5.08 -10.67 9.25
CA PRO A 340 -6.24 -10.43 10.07
C PRO A 340 -6.24 -11.22 11.37
N ASP A 341 -6.74 -10.61 12.44
CA ASP A 341 -6.85 -11.24 13.76
C ASP A 341 -8.03 -12.22 13.78
N THR A 342 -7.72 -13.52 13.71
CA THR A 342 -8.71 -14.60 13.73
C THR A 342 -9.38 -14.78 15.09
N ALA A 343 -8.83 -14.19 16.16
CA ALA A 343 -9.45 -14.19 17.48
C ALA A 343 -10.56 -13.13 17.61
N ASP A 344 -10.58 -12.12 16.73
CA ASP A 344 -11.63 -11.09 16.72
C ASP A 344 -12.90 -11.62 16.03
N THR A 345 -13.88 -12.01 16.85
CA THR A 345 -15.18 -12.49 16.37
C THR A 345 -15.95 -11.49 15.50
N ARG A 346 -15.79 -10.18 15.73
CA ARG A 346 -16.43 -9.14 14.90
C ARG A 346 -15.78 -9.11 13.54
N PHE A 347 -14.45 -9.17 13.52
CA PHE A 347 -13.67 -9.26 12.30
C PHE A 347 -14.07 -10.48 11.46
N MET A 348 -14.09 -11.67 12.06
CA MET A 348 -14.41 -12.91 11.34
C MET A 348 -15.84 -12.92 10.78
N LYS A 349 -16.78 -12.28 11.48
CA LYS A 349 -18.13 -12.07 10.96
C LYS A 349 -18.13 -11.20 9.70
N VAL A 350 -17.41 -10.07 9.70
CA VAL A 350 -17.29 -9.19 8.53
C VAL A 350 -16.61 -9.92 7.37
N LEU A 351 -15.56 -10.70 7.65
CA LEU A 351 -14.88 -11.51 6.64
C LEU A 351 -15.83 -12.55 6.02
N ALA A 352 -16.62 -13.26 6.82
CA ALA A 352 -17.62 -14.20 6.31
C ALA A 352 -18.67 -13.51 5.42
N GLU A 353 -19.13 -12.31 5.80
CA GLU A 353 -20.06 -11.51 4.99
C GLU A 353 -19.45 -11.06 3.66
N LEU A 354 -18.17 -10.65 3.66
CA LEU A 354 -17.41 -10.32 2.45
C LEU A 354 -17.24 -11.54 1.55
N LYS A 355 -16.81 -12.69 2.10
CA LYS A 355 -16.70 -13.98 1.38
C LYS A 355 -18.03 -14.31 0.68
N ALA A 356 -19.14 -14.23 1.40
CA ALA A 356 -20.48 -14.49 0.84
C ALA A 356 -20.92 -13.45 -0.21
N ARG A 357 -20.52 -12.17 -0.09
CA ARG A 357 -20.80 -11.14 -1.09
C ARG A 357 -20.04 -11.40 -2.38
N THR A 358 -18.74 -11.66 -2.29
CA THR A 358 -17.89 -11.98 -3.44
C THR A 358 -18.37 -13.24 -4.16
N ALA A 359 -18.70 -14.31 -3.43
CA ALA A 359 -19.25 -15.54 -4.02
C ALA A 359 -20.53 -15.27 -4.84
N ARG A 360 -21.44 -14.43 -4.31
CA ARG A 360 -22.66 -14.02 -5.03
C ARG A 360 -22.37 -13.20 -6.29
N LEU A 361 -21.39 -12.29 -6.24
CA LEU A 361 -20.98 -11.50 -7.40
C LEU A 361 -20.36 -12.39 -8.49
N THR A 362 -19.47 -13.30 -8.11
CA THR A 362 -18.86 -14.28 -9.03
C THR A 362 -19.92 -15.18 -9.66
N GLN A 363 -20.87 -15.69 -8.87
CA GLN A 363 -21.97 -16.52 -9.39
C GLN A 363 -22.86 -15.74 -10.38
N ARG A 364 -23.17 -14.47 -10.08
CA ARG A 364 -23.94 -13.61 -11.01
C ARG A 364 -23.17 -13.35 -12.30
N ALA A 365 -21.87 -13.06 -12.21
CA ALA A 365 -21.01 -12.86 -13.38
C ALA A 365 -20.98 -14.12 -14.25
N LEU A 366 -20.76 -15.29 -13.66
CA LEU A 366 -20.78 -16.58 -14.34
C LEU A 366 -22.14 -16.84 -15.02
N LYS A 367 -23.24 -16.69 -14.27
CA LYS A 367 -24.60 -16.88 -14.82
C LYS A 367 -24.89 -15.92 -15.97
N SER A 368 -24.46 -14.66 -15.86
CA SER A 368 -24.64 -13.67 -16.94
C SER A 368 -23.84 -14.00 -18.20
N ARG A 369 -22.66 -14.62 -18.05
CA ARG A 369 -21.85 -15.11 -19.18
C ARG A 369 -22.50 -16.33 -19.83
N LEU A 370 -22.96 -17.29 -19.03
CA LEU A 370 -23.64 -18.50 -19.52
C LEU A 370 -24.95 -18.18 -20.26
N LEU A 371 -25.72 -17.20 -19.78
CA LEU A 371 -26.97 -16.78 -20.41
C LEU A 371 -26.77 -15.93 -21.69
N ARG A 372 -25.55 -15.44 -21.96
CA ARG A 372 -25.27 -14.59 -23.11
C ARG A 372 -24.75 -15.34 -24.35
N SER A 373 -24.49 -16.65 -24.28
CA SER A 373 -24.05 -17.40 -25.46
C SER A 373 -24.55 -18.85 -25.52
N PRO A 374 -25.55 -19.15 -26.37
CA PRO A 374 -25.84 -20.52 -26.81
C PRO A 374 -24.89 -21.03 -27.91
N ALA A 375 -24.06 -20.15 -28.49
CA ALA A 375 -23.31 -20.44 -29.73
C ALA A 375 -21.79 -20.59 -29.55
N GLU A 376 -21.22 -20.33 -28.36
CA GLU A 376 -19.78 -20.47 -28.11
C GLU A 376 -19.50 -21.55 -27.05
N GLY A 377 -19.87 -22.79 -27.37
CA GLY A 377 -19.55 -23.99 -26.60
C GLY A 377 -18.05 -24.36 -26.54
N LEU A 378 -17.14 -23.41 -26.73
CA LEU A 378 -15.68 -23.60 -26.67
C LEU A 378 -15.00 -22.87 -25.50
N ILE A 379 -15.76 -22.20 -24.61
CA ILE A 379 -15.22 -21.48 -23.44
C ILE A 379 -15.29 -22.34 -22.17
N VAL A 380 -15.04 -23.66 -22.27
CA VAL A 380 -14.82 -24.50 -21.07
C VAL A 380 -13.35 -24.39 -20.62
N GLN A 381 -12.41 -24.04 -21.51
CA GLN A 381 -10.99 -23.85 -21.17
C GLN A 381 -10.66 -22.58 -20.38
N SER A 382 -11.55 -21.57 -20.32
CA SER A 382 -11.30 -20.35 -19.53
C SER A 382 -11.83 -20.44 -18.10
N LEU A 383 -12.59 -21.49 -17.77
CA LEU A 383 -13.18 -21.68 -16.43
C LEU A 383 -12.27 -22.51 -15.50
N SER A 384 -11.26 -23.19 -16.04
CA SER A 384 -10.24 -23.92 -15.27
C SER A 384 -9.29 -23.01 -14.49
N ASP A 385 -9.26 -21.70 -14.79
CA ASP A 385 -8.43 -20.71 -14.09
C ASP A 385 -9.18 -19.99 -12.97
N ILE A 386 -10.47 -20.29 -12.76
CA ILE A 386 -11.18 -19.82 -11.56
C ILE A 386 -10.75 -20.76 -10.43
N PRO A 387 -10.01 -20.30 -9.41
CA PRO A 387 -9.68 -21.15 -8.27
C PRO A 387 -10.99 -21.69 -7.71
N THR A 388 -10.97 -22.96 -7.35
CA THR A 388 -12.07 -23.72 -6.76
C THR A 388 -12.68 -22.95 -5.58
N LEU A 389 -13.61 -22.03 -5.87
CA LEU A 389 -14.76 -21.84 -5.02
C LEU A 389 -15.33 -23.25 -4.85
N ASP A 390 -15.65 -23.63 -3.62
CA ASP A 390 -16.34 -24.87 -3.33
C ASP A 390 -17.72 -24.85 -4.02
N ILE A 391 -17.72 -25.21 -5.31
CA ILE A 391 -18.88 -25.17 -6.20
C ILE A 391 -19.89 -26.24 -5.76
N ALA A 392 -19.45 -27.29 -5.06
CA ALA A 392 -20.29 -28.38 -4.58
C ALA A 392 -21.37 -27.90 -3.60
N GLY A 393 -21.14 -26.79 -2.88
CA GLY A 393 -22.13 -26.19 -1.98
C GLY A 393 -23.06 -25.12 -2.59
N LEU A 394 -22.87 -24.72 -3.86
CA LEU A 394 -23.41 -23.45 -4.39
C LEU A 394 -24.42 -23.57 -5.54
N LEU A 395 -24.78 -24.79 -5.96
CA LEU A 395 -25.79 -25.02 -7.00
C LEU A 395 -27.04 -25.72 -6.40
N PRO A 396 -28.16 -25.01 -6.16
CA PRO A 396 -29.43 -25.70 -5.95
C PRO A 396 -29.96 -26.17 -7.32
N ASP A 397 -30.42 -27.44 -7.36
CA ASP A 397 -31.16 -28.12 -8.43
C ASP A 397 -31.33 -27.32 -9.74
N VAL A 398 -30.28 -27.34 -10.57
CA VAL A 398 -30.40 -26.91 -11.97
C VAL A 398 -30.85 -28.13 -12.76
N SER A 399 -32.16 -28.25 -13.01
CA SER A 399 -32.68 -29.21 -14.00
C SER A 399 -32.22 -28.76 -15.39
N ILE A 400 -31.23 -29.44 -15.97
CA ILE A 400 -30.78 -29.22 -17.35
C ILE A 400 -31.73 -30.01 -18.27
N PRO A 401 -32.53 -29.35 -19.14
CA PRO A 401 -33.32 -30.06 -20.12
C PRO A 401 -32.47 -30.33 -21.38
N GLY A 402 -32.27 -31.60 -21.71
CA GLY A 402 -31.81 -32.02 -23.04
C GLY A 402 -30.42 -32.63 -23.09
N THR A 403 -30.33 -33.73 -23.84
CA THR A 403 -29.19 -34.61 -24.11
C THR A 403 -27.88 -33.88 -24.39
N LEU A 404 -26.91 -34.02 -23.47
CA LEU A 404 -25.50 -33.78 -23.76
C LEU A 404 -25.00 -34.92 -24.66
N SER A 405 -24.29 -34.59 -25.74
CA SER A 405 -23.68 -35.60 -26.61
C SER A 405 -22.48 -36.25 -25.92
N ALA A 406 -22.22 -37.53 -26.21
CA ALA A 406 -21.11 -38.29 -25.62
C ALA A 406 -19.73 -37.62 -25.81
N GLY A 407 -19.56 -36.80 -26.85
CA GLY A 407 -18.33 -36.03 -27.10
C GLY A 407 -18.12 -34.83 -26.15
N ALA A 408 -19.18 -34.30 -25.54
CA ALA A 408 -19.06 -33.23 -24.55
C ALA A 408 -18.59 -33.78 -23.18
N LEU A 409 -19.05 -34.98 -22.81
CA LEU A 409 -18.68 -35.63 -21.55
C LEU A 409 -17.24 -36.15 -21.57
N SER A 410 -16.76 -36.71 -22.69
CA SER A 410 -15.38 -37.17 -22.81
C SER A 410 -14.35 -36.04 -22.66
N HIS A 411 -14.67 -34.84 -23.15
CA HIS A 411 -13.83 -33.66 -22.97
C HIS A 411 -13.81 -33.14 -21.53
N ILE A 412 -14.95 -33.18 -20.83
CA ILE A 412 -15.05 -32.77 -19.42
C ILE A 412 -14.20 -33.68 -18.53
N VAL A 413 -14.32 -35.00 -18.73
CA VAL A 413 -13.56 -36.01 -17.96
C VAL A 413 -12.05 -35.89 -18.22
N ALA A 414 -11.64 -35.64 -19.46
CA ALA A 414 -10.23 -35.42 -19.80
C ALA A 414 -9.63 -34.13 -19.19
N SER A 415 -10.48 -33.14 -18.87
CA SER A 415 -10.05 -31.85 -18.30
C SER A 415 -10.10 -31.77 -16.76
N MET A 416 -10.64 -32.79 -16.08
CA MET A 416 -10.77 -32.81 -14.61
C MET A 416 -10.43 -34.20 -14.04
N PRO A 417 -9.14 -34.56 -13.94
CA PRO A 417 -8.71 -35.92 -13.57
C PRO A 417 -9.00 -36.32 -12.11
N THR A 418 -9.44 -35.39 -11.26
CA THR A 418 -9.71 -35.63 -9.82
C THR A 418 -11.19 -35.56 -9.45
N LEU A 419 -12.10 -35.47 -10.43
CA LEU A 419 -13.53 -35.40 -10.16
C LEU A 419 -14.09 -36.79 -9.80
N ASP A 420 -14.42 -37.02 -8.53
CA ASP A 420 -15.17 -38.21 -8.11
C ASP A 420 -16.66 -38.06 -8.49
N ILE A 421 -16.97 -38.50 -9.70
CA ILE A 421 -18.32 -38.43 -10.29
C ILE A 421 -19.28 -39.39 -9.55
N ALA A 422 -18.77 -40.45 -8.93
CA ALA A 422 -19.59 -41.49 -8.31
C ALA A 422 -20.28 -41.03 -7.02
N SER A 423 -19.68 -40.10 -6.28
CA SER A 423 -20.27 -39.52 -5.08
C SER A 423 -21.20 -38.31 -5.34
N SER A 424 -21.17 -37.75 -6.56
CA SER A 424 -21.79 -36.47 -6.89
C SER A 424 -23.11 -36.58 -7.67
N LEU A 425 -23.47 -37.77 -8.18
CA LEU A 425 -24.68 -38.00 -8.96
C LEU A 425 -25.67 -38.90 -8.20
N ASN A 426 -26.93 -38.48 -8.14
CA ASN A 426 -28.02 -39.30 -7.63
C ASN A 426 -28.18 -40.57 -8.50
N HIS A 427 -28.41 -41.72 -7.86
CA HIS A 427 -28.50 -43.05 -8.47
C HIS A 427 -29.46 -43.10 -9.68
N ASP A 428 -30.57 -42.36 -9.63
CA ASP A 428 -31.56 -42.31 -10.70
C ASP A 428 -31.09 -41.54 -11.96
N VAL A 429 -30.18 -40.58 -11.80
CA VAL A 429 -29.60 -39.81 -12.90
C VAL A 429 -28.58 -40.67 -13.64
N PHE A 430 -27.73 -41.40 -12.89
CA PHE A 430 -26.73 -42.30 -13.47
C PHE A 430 -27.38 -43.45 -14.26
N LYS A 431 -28.44 -44.05 -13.71
CA LYS A 431 -29.17 -45.15 -14.36
C LYS A 431 -29.78 -44.77 -15.72
N ASN A 432 -30.30 -43.54 -15.82
CA ASN A 432 -30.85 -43.00 -17.07
C ASN A 432 -29.78 -42.59 -18.10
N LEU A 433 -28.56 -42.27 -17.65
CA LEU A 433 -27.41 -41.97 -18.51
C LEU A 433 -26.78 -43.22 -19.13
N THR A 434 -26.82 -44.35 -18.42
CA THR A 434 -26.17 -45.60 -18.85
C THR A 434 -27.02 -46.49 -19.76
N THR A 435 -28.32 -46.22 -19.90
CA THR A 435 -29.17 -46.94 -20.87
C THR A 435 -28.85 -46.52 -22.30
N GLY A 436 -28.03 -47.32 -22.99
CA GLY A 436 -27.79 -47.22 -24.43
C GLY A 436 -26.40 -46.73 -24.87
N VAL A 437 -25.42 -46.66 -23.95
CA VAL A 437 -24.04 -46.24 -24.26
C VAL A 437 -23.06 -47.39 -24.04
N ASP A 438 -22.25 -47.70 -25.06
CA ASP A 438 -21.15 -48.67 -24.97
C ASP A 438 -19.91 -47.97 -24.39
N LEU A 439 -19.48 -48.39 -23.19
CA LEU A 439 -18.39 -47.80 -22.42
C LEU A 439 -17.11 -48.65 -22.45
N SER A 440 -17.04 -49.65 -23.33
CA SER A 440 -15.97 -50.66 -23.38
C SER A 440 -14.55 -50.10 -23.68
N GLY A 441 -14.42 -48.82 -24.05
CA GLY A 441 -13.14 -48.17 -24.35
C GLY A 441 -12.60 -47.20 -23.28
N LEU A 442 -13.28 -47.01 -22.14
CA LEU A 442 -13.00 -45.87 -21.24
C LEU A 442 -12.31 -46.19 -19.91
N LEU A 443 -11.86 -47.41 -19.63
CA LEU A 443 -11.37 -47.76 -18.29
C LEU A 443 -10.11 -48.64 -18.28
N PRO A 444 -9.04 -48.20 -17.59
CA PRO A 444 -8.18 -49.08 -16.84
C PRO A 444 -8.51 -49.00 -15.34
N GLN A 445 -8.78 -50.16 -14.75
CA GLN A 445 -8.71 -50.48 -13.32
C GLN A 445 -9.53 -49.64 -12.33
N GLN A 446 -10.85 -49.88 -12.25
CA GLN A 446 -11.57 -49.80 -10.97
C GLN A 446 -12.58 -50.94 -10.85
N ASP A 447 -12.71 -51.48 -9.64
CA ASP A 447 -13.58 -52.60 -9.29
C ASP A 447 -14.96 -52.08 -8.85
N PHE A 448 -15.98 -52.36 -9.64
CA PHE A 448 -17.37 -51.92 -9.42
C PHE A 448 -18.29 -53.05 -8.95
N SER A 449 -17.72 -54.18 -8.52
CA SER A 449 -18.46 -55.38 -8.12
C SER A 449 -19.42 -55.17 -6.93
N SER A 450 -19.25 -54.08 -6.16
CA SER A 450 -20.11 -53.73 -5.03
C SER A 450 -21.39 -52.95 -5.41
N LEU A 451 -21.52 -52.45 -6.65
CA LEU A 451 -22.62 -51.57 -7.05
C LEU A 451 -23.68 -52.24 -7.94
N LEU A 452 -23.38 -53.40 -8.53
CA LEU A 452 -24.29 -54.12 -9.45
C LEU A 452 -24.18 -55.64 -9.23
N PRO A 453 -24.88 -56.22 -8.24
CA PRO A 453 -24.76 -57.64 -7.90
C PRO A 453 -25.30 -58.62 -8.94
N ASP A 454 -26.03 -58.15 -9.97
CA ASP A 454 -26.78 -59.00 -10.91
C ASP A 454 -26.20 -59.05 -12.35
N ILE A 455 -24.96 -58.59 -12.57
CA ILE A 455 -24.34 -58.62 -13.90
C ILE A 455 -23.17 -59.61 -13.93
N ASP A 456 -23.22 -60.56 -14.86
CA ASP A 456 -22.16 -61.55 -15.10
C ASP A 456 -21.07 -60.98 -16.02
N PHE A 457 -19.87 -60.81 -15.47
CA PHE A 457 -18.70 -60.24 -16.16
C PHE A 457 -17.73 -61.29 -16.72
N THR A 458 -18.06 -62.58 -16.67
CA THR A 458 -17.13 -63.67 -17.04
C THR A 458 -16.73 -63.70 -18.52
N HIS A 459 -17.37 -62.92 -19.39
CA HIS A 459 -17.05 -62.84 -20.82
C HIS A 459 -16.13 -61.69 -21.24
N LEU A 460 -15.66 -60.83 -20.31
CA LEU A 460 -15.03 -59.54 -20.65
C LEU A 460 -13.49 -59.49 -20.59
N PHE A 461 -12.78 -60.58 -20.29
CA PHE A 461 -11.31 -60.56 -20.21
C PHE A 461 -10.64 -61.53 -21.19
N ALA A 462 -9.79 -60.98 -22.06
CA ALA A 462 -8.86 -61.75 -22.89
C ALA A 462 -7.66 -62.23 -22.04
N GLN A 463 -7.37 -63.53 -22.08
CA GLN A 463 -6.21 -64.14 -21.41
C GLN A 463 -4.89 -63.79 -22.12
N THR A 464 -4.10 -62.88 -21.55
CA THR A 464 -2.64 -62.68 -21.76
C THR A 464 -2.14 -61.72 -20.68
N GLY A 465 -1.09 -61.93 -19.89
CA GLY A 465 -0.18 -63.03 -19.62
C GLY A 465 0.60 -62.63 -18.36
N ILE A 466 0.34 -63.31 -17.23
CA ILE A 466 0.88 -62.96 -15.90
C ILE A 466 2.34 -63.46 -15.70
N ASN A 467 2.90 -64.16 -16.69
CA ASN A 467 4.23 -64.78 -16.56
C ASN A 467 5.42 -63.88 -16.95
N GLU A 468 5.21 -62.68 -17.51
CA GLU A 468 6.30 -61.78 -17.91
C GLU A 468 6.74 -60.78 -16.83
N LEU A 469 5.93 -60.58 -15.78
CA LEU A 469 6.24 -59.65 -14.69
C LEU A 469 7.08 -60.27 -13.55
N ALA A 470 7.26 -61.59 -13.54
CA ALA A 470 8.06 -62.29 -12.54
C ALA A 470 9.56 -62.40 -12.89
N ALA A 471 9.98 -62.01 -14.10
CA ALA A 471 11.36 -62.16 -14.56
C ALA A 471 12.23 -60.89 -14.42
N GLN A 472 11.65 -59.73 -14.09
CA GLN A 472 12.41 -58.47 -13.94
C GLN A 472 12.81 -58.14 -12.49
N ALA A 473 12.30 -58.86 -11.49
CA ALA A 473 12.57 -58.59 -10.08
C ALA A 473 13.79 -59.32 -9.50
N LEU A 474 14.59 -60.02 -10.31
CA LEU A 474 15.69 -60.90 -9.84
C LEU A 474 17.09 -60.48 -10.32
N THR A 475 17.25 -59.27 -10.87
CA THR A 475 18.51 -58.85 -11.51
C THR A 475 19.15 -57.58 -10.95
N GLN A 476 18.91 -57.22 -9.69
CA GLN A 476 19.74 -56.24 -8.98
C GLN A 476 19.91 -56.65 -7.52
N GLY A 477 21.01 -57.37 -7.25
CA GLY A 477 21.50 -57.63 -5.90
C GLY A 477 22.74 -56.81 -5.60
N LEU A 478 22.88 -56.48 -4.31
CA LEU A 478 24.09 -56.56 -3.47
C LEU A 478 25.32 -55.68 -3.79
N GLU A 479 25.65 -54.83 -2.82
CA GLU A 479 26.99 -54.52 -2.23
C GLU A 479 26.73 -53.50 -1.07
N ALA A 480 27.34 -53.46 0.11
CA ALA A 480 28.37 -54.24 0.80
C ALA A 480 28.36 -53.91 2.33
N ALA A 481 28.89 -54.86 3.12
CA ALA A 481 29.67 -54.79 4.39
C ALA A 481 29.68 -53.48 5.23
N ALA A 482 29.38 -53.47 6.54
CA ALA A 482 30.05 -54.07 7.73
C ALA A 482 30.99 -53.09 8.47
N ASP A 483 31.08 -53.29 9.79
CA ASP A 483 32.04 -52.77 10.79
C ASP A 483 31.75 -51.35 11.37
N ASP A 484 31.87 -51.04 12.66
CA ASP A 484 32.26 -51.77 13.88
C ASP A 484 31.84 -50.92 15.12
N GLU A 485 31.72 -51.58 16.26
CA GLU A 485 31.35 -51.08 17.58
C GLU A 485 32.44 -50.18 18.23
N THR A 486 32.05 -49.30 19.16
CA THR A 486 32.34 -49.40 20.61
C THR A 486 32.39 -48.06 21.36
N GLN A 487 32.02 -48.15 22.65
CA GLN A 487 32.38 -47.30 23.81
C GLN A 487 31.46 -46.13 24.25
N SER A 488 30.55 -46.46 25.18
CA SER A 488 30.30 -45.70 26.44
C SER A 488 31.38 -46.09 27.50
N PRO A 489 31.53 -45.50 28.71
CA PRO A 489 30.57 -44.69 29.49
C PRO A 489 31.16 -43.57 30.42
N ASN A 490 30.27 -42.99 31.25
CA ASN A 490 30.48 -42.17 32.48
C ASN A 490 30.87 -40.68 32.25
N GLU A 491 30.51 -39.69 33.08
CA GLU A 491 30.26 -39.65 34.53
C GLU A 491 29.17 -38.62 34.92
N ASP A 492 28.59 -38.89 36.09
CA ASP A 492 27.73 -38.07 36.93
C ASP A 492 28.37 -36.74 37.38
N GLY A 493 27.52 -35.79 37.77
CA GLY A 493 27.94 -34.55 38.43
C GLY A 493 26.76 -33.66 38.84
N GLU A 494 26.16 -33.99 39.99
CA GLU A 494 25.47 -33.10 40.94
C GLU A 494 26.31 -31.81 41.18
N GLU A 495 25.83 -30.62 41.58
CA GLU A 495 25.01 -30.20 42.73
C GLU A 495 24.91 -28.65 42.61
N ASP A 496 23.73 -28.04 42.69
CA ASP A 496 23.16 -27.33 43.87
C ASP A 496 23.95 -26.12 44.41
N SER A 497 23.31 -24.94 44.39
CA SER A 497 23.31 -23.87 45.43
C SER A 497 22.67 -22.60 44.85
N ARG A 498 21.36 -22.39 45.05
CA ARG A 498 20.75 -21.60 46.15
C ARG A 498 21.44 -20.23 46.36
N SER A 499 20.84 -19.14 45.87
CA SER A 499 19.89 -18.25 46.59
C SER A 499 20.63 -17.11 47.34
N PRO A 500 19.94 -16.14 47.97
CA PRO A 500 19.17 -15.05 47.35
C PRO A 500 19.52 -13.67 47.97
N ASP A 501 18.75 -12.68 47.55
CA ASP A 501 18.12 -11.66 48.40
C ASP A 501 18.73 -10.28 48.62
N ASP A 502 17.75 -9.37 48.76
CA ASP A 502 17.74 -8.06 49.40
C ASP A 502 18.54 -6.91 48.75
N GLY A 503 17.98 -5.74 48.49
CA GLY A 503 16.70 -5.20 48.94
C GLY A 503 16.85 -3.70 49.25
N SER A 504 16.07 -2.89 48.54
CA SER A 504 15.49 -1.61 49.01
C SER A 504 16.39 -0.37 49.17
N PRO A 505 15.83 0.85 49.30
CA PRO A 505 14.76 1.49 48.52
C PRO A 505 15.13 2.98 48.18
N PRO A 506 14.22 3.83 47.67
CA PRO A 506 14.54 5.12 47.04
C PRO A 506 14.55 6.28 48.04
N ASP A 507 15.17 7.39 47.65
CA ASP A 507 15.13 8.63 48.41
C ASP A 507 14.57 9.81 47.61
N GLU A 508 13.92 10.68 48.36
CA GLU A 508 12.95 11.69 47.99
C GLU A 508 13.53 12.98 47.41
N ALA A 509 12.58 13.85 47.06
CA ALA A 509 12.66 15.12 46.38
C ALA A 509 13.29 16.30 47.16
N ARG A 510 13.52 17.36 46.37
CA ARG A 510 13.46 18.83 46.63
C ARG A 510 14.81 19.56 46.76
N PRO A 511 14.86 20.88 46.49
CA PRO A 511 13.85 21.79 45.93
C PRO A 511 14.13 22.24 44.49
#